data_AF-A0A6N7AKN7-F1
#
_entry.id   AF-A0A6N7AKN7-F1
#
_cell.length_a   1.000
_cell.length_b   1.000
_cell.length_c   1.000
_cell.angle_alpha   90.00
_cell.angle_beta   90.00
_cell.angle_gamma   90.00
#
_symmetry.space_group_name_H-M   'P 1'
#
loop_
_entity.id
_entity.type
_entity.pdbx_description
1 polymer ?
#
loop_
_entity_poly.entity_id
_entity_poly.type
_entity_poly.pdbx_seq_one_letter_code
_entity_poly.pdbx_strand_id
1 'polypeptide(L)'
;MAWARTLQEQALAVRRRVLGEEHPQTLTSVNNLAATLRAQGDLAGARTLQEQALAVRRRVLGEEHPQTLTSMNNLAATLRAQGDLAGARALQEPALAARRRVLGEEHLATLTSISNLATTLRAHGDLAGARTLHEQALAAGCWGRNTPTPWLPSIPWQPWLPPWGMTLPPAN
;
A
#
# COMPACT_ATOMS: atom_id res chain seq x y z
N MET A 1 -6.08 -21.50 -16.81
CA MET A 1 -6.32 -20.09 -16.40
C MET A 1 -7.79 -19.66 -16.47
N ALA A 2 -8.59 -20.13 -17.44
CA ALA A 2 -10.00 -19.73 -17.57
C ALA A 2 -10.92 -20.17 -16.39
N TRP A 3 -10.67 -21.35 -15.81
CA TRP A 3 -11.52 -21.89 -14.74
C TRP A 3 -11.58 -21.00 -13.48
N ALA A 4 -10.45 -20.38 -13.10
CA ALA A 4 -10.39 -19.48 -11.96
C ALA A 4 -11.27 -18.23 -12.14
N ARG A 5 -11.31 -17.69 -13.37
CA ARG A 5 -12.18 -16.55 -13.72
C ARG A 5 -13.65 -16.93 -13.60
N THR A 6 -14.05 -18.04 -14.23
CA THR A 6 -15.45 -18.49 -14.22
C THR A 6 -15.95 -18.76 -12.79
N LEU A 7 -15.13 -19.40 -11.95
CA LEU A 7 -15.48 -19.61 -10.54
C LEU A 7 -15.60 -18.29 -9.76
N GLN A 8 -14.72 -17.32 -10.01
CA GLN A 8 -14.79 -16.01 -9.37
C GLN A 8 -16.02 -15.21 -9.82
N GLU A 9 -16.40 -15.27 -11.09
CA GLU A 9 -17.61 -14.64 -11.63
C GLU A 9 -18.88 -15.25 -11.03
N GLN A 10 -18.95 -16.58 -10.94
CA GLN A 10 -20.07 -17.28 -10.30
C GLN A 10 -20.16 -16.95 -8.81
N ALA A 11 -19.04 -17.00 -8.08
CA ALA A 11 -19.01 -16.64 -6.66
C ALA A 11 -19.41 -15.17 -6.43
N LEU A 12 -19.00 -14.26 -7.32
CA LEU A 12 -19.38 -12.86 -7.26
C LEU A 12 -20.88 -12.68 -7.50
N ALA A 13 -21.46 -13.38 -8.49
CA ALA A 13 -22.90 -13.31 -8.76
C ALA A 13 -23.73 -13.78 -7.55
N VAL A 14 -23.33 -14.89 -6.92
CA VAL A 14 -23.96 -15.39 -5.70
C VAL A 14 -23.82 -14.38 -4.56
N ARG A 15 -22.62 -13.83 -4.32
CA ARG A 15 -22.40 -12.83 -3.27
C ARG A 15 -23.19 -11.54 -3.48
N ARG A 16 -23.29 -11.05 -4.72
CA ARG A 16 -24.14 -9.89 -5.06
C ARG A 16 -25.60 -10.16 -4.71
N ARG A 17 -26.11 -11.36 -5.00
CA ARG A 17 -27.49 -11.75 -4.68
C ARG A 17 -27.74 -11.91 -3.19
N VAL A 18 -26.80 -12.50 -2.45
CA VAL A 18 -26.97 -12.84 -1.03
C VAL A 18 -26.63 -11.68 -0.09
N LEU A 19 -25.53 -10.97 -0.37
CA LEU A 19 -24.96 -9.95 0.52
C LEU A 19 -25.17 -8.53 -0.01
N GLY A 20 -25.53 -8.36 -1.28
CA GLY A 20 -25.60 -7.06 -1.94
C GLY A 20 -24.27 -6.59 -2.53
N GLU A 21 -24.32 -5.52 -3.32
CA GLU A 21 -23.14 -4.95 -4.00
C GLU A 21 -22.22 -4.17 -3.06
N GLU A 22 -22.78 -3.61 -1.98
CA GLU A 22 -22.08 -2.77 -1.02
C GLU A 22 -21.31 -3.57 0.04
N HIS A 23 -21.54 -4.88 0.11
CA HIS A 23 -20.95 -5.71 1.15
C HIS A 23 -19.42 -5.86 0.98
N PRO A 24 -18.61 -5.70 2.04
CA PRO A 24 -17.15 -5.76 1.96
C PRO A 24 -16.61 -7.03 1.28
N GLN A 25 -17.25 -8.18 1.52
CA GLN A 25 -16.86 -9.44 0.87
C GLN A 25 -17.16 -9.48 -0.63
N THR A 26 -18.26 -8.86 -1.07
CA THR A 26 -18.57 -8.71 -2.49
C THR A 26 -17.51 -7.86 -3.16
N LEU A 27 -17.17 -6.70 -2.57
CA LEU A 27 -16.15 -5.79 -3.08
C LEU A 27 -14.73 -6.39 -3.07
N THR A 28 -14.44 -7.27 -2.11
CA THR A 28 -13.19 -8.04 -2.07
C THR A 28 -13.13 -9.04 -3.22
N SER A 29 -14.26 -9.68 -3.53
CA SER A 29 -14.38 -10.61 -4.65
C SER A 29 -14.19 -9.90 -6.00
N VAL A 30 -14.77 -8.70 -6.15
CA VAL A 30 -14.59 -7.85 -7.34
C VAL A 30 -13.10 -7.52 -7.55
N ASN A 31 -12.40 -7.12 -6.49
CA ASN A 31 -10.96 -6.84 -6.56
C ASN A 31 -10.14 -8.06 -6.99
N ASN A 32 -10.46 -9.24 -6.47
CA ASN A 32 -9.76 -10.47 -6.81
C ASN A 32 -9.99 -10.86 -8.27
N LEU A 33 -11.23 -10.73 -8.76
CA LEU A 33 -11.55 -10.94 -10.17
C LEU A 33 -10.79 -9.96 -11.06
N ALA A 34 -10.75 -8.68 -10.71
CA ALA A 34 -9.98 -7.67 -11.45
C ALA A 34 -8.47 -8.00 -11.48
N ALA A 35 -7.89 -8.51 -10.39
CA ALA A 35 -6.50 -8.94 -10.37
C ALA A 35 -6.25 -10.13 -11.31
N THR A 36 -7.18 -11.10 -11.36
CA THR A 36 -7.13 -12.22 -12.31
C THR A 36 -7.22 -11.73 -13.76
N LEU A 37 -8.15 -10.81 -14.06
CA LEU A 37 -8.30 -10.23 -15.40
C LEU A 37 -7.02 -9.50 -15.85
N ARG A 38 -6.43 -8.70 -14.96
CA ARG A 38 -5.15 -8.04 -15.23
C ARG A 38 -4.04 -9.04 -15.54
N ALA A 39 -3.95 -10.14 -14.80
CA ALA A 39 -2.97 -11.20 -15.04
C ALA A 39 -3.21 -11.94 -16.37
N GLN A 40 -4.45 -11.94 -16.88
CA GLN A 40 -4.81 -12.48 -18.19
C GLN A 40 -4.65 -11.47 -19.34
N GLY A 41 -4.24 -10.24 -19.04
CA GLY A 41 -4.10 -9.17 -20.04
C GLY A 41 -5.38 -8.39 -20.32
N ASP A 42 -6.51 -8.76 -19.70
CA ASP A 42 -7.77 -8.01 -19.80
C ASP A 42 -7.76 -6.80 -18.85
N LEU A 43 -7.00 -5.78 -19.24
CA LEU A 43 -6.84 -4.56 -18.45
C LEU A 43 -8.13 -3.72 -18.43
N ALA A 44 -8.91 -3.74 -19.51
CA ALA A 44 -10.15 -2.99 -19.62
C ALA A 44 -11.21 -3.55 -18.65
N GLY A 45 -11.42 -4.86 -18.64
CA GLY A 45 -12.34 -5.51 -17.69
C GLY A 45 -11.90 -5.32 -16.24
N ALA A 46 -10.58 -5.42 -15.97
CA ALA A 46 -10.04 -5.15 -14.64
C ALA A 46 -10.31 -3.72 -14.15
N ARG A 47 -10.12 -2.73 -15.03
CA ARG A 47 -10.37 -1.31 -14.75
C ARG A 47 -11.83 -1.07 -14.40
N THR A 48 -12.77 -1.51 -15.24
CA THR A 48 -14.21 -1.31 -15.00
C THR A 48 -14.65 -1.88 -13.65
N LEU A 49 -14.20 -3.09 -13.31
CA LEU A 49 -14.51 -3.70 -12.02
C LEU A 49 -13.93 -2.91 -10.84
N GLN A 50 -12.69 -2.42 -10.96
CA GLN A 50 -12.04 -1.64 -9.91
C GLN A 50 -12.66 -0.25 -9.73
N GLU A 51 -13.06 0.43 -10.81
CA GLU A 51 -13.79 1.70 -10.76
C GLU A 51 -15.14 1.55 -10.05
N GLN A 52 -15.90 0.51 -10.40
CA GLN A 52 -17.16 0.19 -9.72
C GLN A 52 -16.96 -0.07 -8.22
N ALA A 53 -16.00 -0.93 -7.87
CA ALA A 53 -15.71 -1.23 -6.47
C ALA A 53 -15.22 -0.01 -5.68
N LEU A 54 -14.44 0.87 -6.32
CA LEU A 54 -13.97 2.10 -5.71
C LEU A 54 -15.11 3.08 -5.45
N ALA A 55 -16.01 3.28 -6.42
CA ALA A 55 -17.16 4.17 -6.27
C ALA A 55 -18.05 3.74 -5.09
N VAL A 56 -18.33 2.45 -4.97
CA VAL A 56 -19.11 1.90 -3.86
C VAL A 56 -18.39 2.09 -2.52
N ARG A 57 -17.07 1.80 -2.45
CA ARG A 57 -16.29 1.98 -1.22
C ARG A 57 -16.22 3.44 -0.78
N ARG A 58 -16.08 4.38 -1.72
CA ARG A 58 -16.11 5.82 -1.42
C ARG A 58 -17.42 6.24 -0.80
N ARG A 59 -18.55 5.74 -1.34
CA ARG A 59 -19.89 6.03 -0.82
C ARG A 59 -20.12 5.43 0.57
N VAL A 60 -19.72 4.17 0.79
CA VAL A 60 -20.06 3.40 2.00
C VAL A 60 -19.08 3.65 3.15
N LEU A 61 -17.79 3.74 2.85
CA LEU A 61 -16.72 3.79 3.85
C LEU A 61 -16.01 5.15 3.90
N GLY A 62 -16.18 5.99 2.88
CA GLY A 62 -15.45 7.24 2.72
C GLY A 62 -14.10 7.07 1.99
N GLU A 63 -13.48 8.20 1.63
CA GLU A 63 -12.22 8.26 0.86
C GLU A 63 -11.02 7.71 1.65
N GLU A 64 -10.99 7.91 2.96
CA GLU A 64 -9.80 7.63 3.79
C GLU A 64 -9.79 6.23 4.41
N HIS A 65 -10.86 5.48 4.21
CA HIS A 65 -10.94 4.15 4.76
C HIS A 65 -9.86 3.25 4.13
N PRO A 66 -9.15 2.42 4.92
CA PRO A 66 -8.04 1.59 4.40
C PRO A 66 -8.41 0.73 3.19
N GLN A 67 -9.66 0.24 3.11
CA GLN A 67 -10.14 -0.52 1.96
C GLN A 67 -10.36 0.34 0.70
N THR A 68 -10.80 1.59 0.84
CA THR A 68 -10.92 2.55 -0.25
C THR A 68 -9.53 2.87 -0.80
N LEU A 69 -8.58 3.19 0.09
CA LEU A 69 -7.19 3.47 -0.27
C LEU A 69 -6.50 2.28 -0.96
N THR A 70 -6.82 1.06 -0.53
CA THR A 70 -6.33 -0.17 -1.18
C THR A 70 -6.91 -0.33 -2.60
N SER A 71 -8.18 0.05 -2.79
CA SER A 71 -8.83 0.01 -4.11
C SER A 71 -8.24 1.02 -5.07
N MET A 72 -7.95 2.23 -4.60
CA MET A 72 -7.27 3.27 -5.39
C MET A 72 -5.90 2.79 -5.88
N ASN A 73 -5.11 2.16 -5.00
CA ASN A 73 -3.82 1.59 -5.36
C ASN A 73 -3.92 0.46 -6.40
N ASN A 74 -4.94 -0.40 -6.27
CA ASN A 74 -5.17 -1.48 -7.23
C ASN A 74 -5.56 -0.95 -8.62
N LEU A 75 -6.45 0.06 -8.66
CA LEU A 75 -6.84 0.74 -9.89
C LEU A 75 -5.64 1.45 -10.53
N ALA A 76 -4.84 2.16 -9.74
CA ALA A 76 -3.63 2.82 -10.24
C ALA A 76 -2.63 1.82 -10.85
N ALA A 77 -2.48 0.62 -10.26
CA ALA A 77 -1.63 -0.41 -10.83
C ALA A 77 -2.15 -0.93 -12.18
N THR A 78 -3.47 -1.00 -12.36
CA THR A 78 -4.09 -1.35 -13.65
C THR A 78 -3.93 -0.24 -14.68
N LEU A 79 -4.15 1.02 -14.30
CA LEU A 79 -3.94 2.18 -15.19
C LEU A 79 -2.48 2.27 -15.65
N ARG A 80 -1.52 2.05 -14.74
CA ARG A 80 -0.10 1.97 -15.09
C ARG A 80 0.19 0.85 -16.11
N ALA A 81 -0.45 -0.31 -15.96
CA ALA A 81 -0.32 -1.40 -16.93
C ALA A 81 -0.92 -1.05 -18.31
N GLN A 82 -1.91 -0.15 -18.35
CA GLN A 82 -2.48 0.40 -19.58
C GLN A 82 -1.64 1.55 -20.18
N GLY A 83 -0.59 2.01 -19.49
CA GLY A 83 0.19 3.18 -19.87
C GLY A 83 -0.40 4.53 -19.43
N ASP A 84 -1.54 4.53 -18.72
CA ASP A 84 -2.13 5.73 -18.13
C ASP A 84 -1.44 6.07 -16.80
N LEU A 85 -0.25 6.65 -16.91
CA LEU A 85 0.56 7.04 -15.76
C LEU A 85 -0.01 8.26 -15.03
N ALA A 86 -0.67 9.16 -15.75
CA ALA A 86 -1.29 10.35 -15.16
C ALA A 86 -2.49 9.98 -14.28
N GLY A 87 -3.37 9.09 -14.77
CA GLY A 87 -4.48 8.55 -13.99
C GLY A 87 -4.01 7.74 -12.79
N ALA A 88 -2.96 6.94 -12.94
CA ALA A 88 -2.36 6.20 -11.83
C ALA A 88 -1.84 7.13 -10.72
N ARG A 89 -1.14 8.21 -11.10
CA ARG A 89 -0.62 9.22 -10.17
C ARG A 89 -1.76 9.94 -9.44
N ALA A 90 -2.79 10.38 -10.17
CA ALA A 90 -3.94 11.08 -9.61
C ALA A 90 -4.70 10.26 -8.55
N LEU A 91 -4.61 8.93 -8.58
CA LEU A 91 -5.14 8.06 -7.54
C LEU A 91 -4.14 7.82 -6.40
N GLN A 92 -2.85 7.68 -6.69
CA GLN A 92 -1.83 7.32 -5.71
C GLN A 92 -1.47 8.48 -4.76
N GLU A 93 -1.41 9.72 -5.25
CA GLU A 93 -1.10 10.90 -4.44
C GLU A 93 -2.11 11.14 -3.29
N PRO A 94 -3.42 11.26 -3.54
CA PRO A 94 -4.39 11.42 -2.47
C PRO A 94 -4.44 10.19 -1.55
N ALA A 95 -4.27 8.98 -2.11
CA ALA A 95 -4.26 7.77 -1.31
C ALA A 95 -3.07 7.71 -0.34
N LEU A 96 -1.90 8.17 -0.77
CA LEU A 96 -0.71 8.28 0.08
C LEU A 96 -0.90 9.35 1.16
N ALA A 97 -1.41 10.53 0.80
CA ALA A 97 -1.67 11.61 1.75
C ALA A 97 -2.65 11.16 2.86
N ALA A 98 -3.72 10.46 2.50
CA ALA A 98 -4.66 9.89 3.46
C ALA A 98 -4.00 8.84 4.37
N ARG A 99 -3.17 7.92 3.82
CA ARG A 99 -2.46 6.91 4.63
C ARG A 99 -1.48 7.54 5.62
N ARG A 100 -0.74 8.58 5.20
CA ARG A 100 0.15 9.34 6.08
C ARG A 100 -0.61 9.93 7.26
N ARG A 101 -1.79 10.50 7.00
CA ARG A 101 -2.62 11.10 8.04
C ARG A 101 -3.23 10.09 9.01
N VAL A 102 -3.71 8.96 8.49
CA VAL A 102 -4.46 7.96 9.29
C VAL A 102 -3.52 7.00 10.02
N LEU A 103 -2.43 6.56 9.37
CA LEU A 103 -1.56 5.48 9.85
C LEU A 103 -0.15 5.95 10.22
N GLY A 104 0.25 7.15 9.80
CA GLY A 104 1.61 7.66 9.93
C GLY A 104 2.54 7.24 8.79
N GLU A 105 3.74 7.81 8.77
CA GLU A 105 4.77 7.60 7.73
C GLU A 105 5.40 6.20 7.78
N GLU A 106 5.55 5.63 8.98
CA GLU A 106 6.28 4.37 9.18
C GLU A 106 5.43 3.12 8.92
N HIS A 107 4.11 3.28 8.81
CA HIS A 107 3.21 2.15 8.68
C HIS A 107 3.46 1.42 7.34
N LEU A 108 3.49 0.09 7.36
CA LEU A 108 3.77 -0.74 6.18
C LEU A 108 2.89 -0.41 4.97
N ALA A 109 1.61 -0.10 5.22
CA ALA A 109 0.69 0.33 4.17
C ALA A 109 1.07 1.70 3.54
N THR A 110 1.60 2.63 4.34
CA THR A 110 2.10 3.92 3.85
C THR A 110 3.35 3.70 3.00
N LEU A 111 4.32 2.94 3.50
CA LEU A 111 5.54 2.57 2.77
C LEU A 111 5.22 1.87 1.44
N THR A 112 4.23 0.98 1.43
CA THR A 112 3.76 0.31 0.21
C THR A 112 3.17 1.31 -0.80
N SER A 113 2.37 2.28 -0.34
CA SER A 113 1.87 3.35 -1.22
C SER A 113 2.99 4.21 -1.79
N ILE A 114 4.01 4.55 -0.98
CA ILE A 114 5.18 5.30 -1.43
C ILE A 114 5.90 4.55 -2.55
N SER A 115 6.18 3.26 -2.35
CA SER A 115 6.82 2.40 -3.36
C SER A 115 6.01 2.31 -4.66
N ASN A 116 4.68 2.22 -4.54
CA ASN A 116 3.79 2.17 -5.71
C ASN A 116 3.81 3.48 -6.50
N LEU A 117 3.77 4.63 -5.83
CA LEU A 117 3.85 5.95 -6.47
C LEU A 117 5.22 6.19 -7.10
N ALA A 118 6.31 5.87 -6.40
CA ALA A 118 7.67 5.98 -6.93
C ALA A 118 7.85 5.12 -8.21
N THR A 119 7.26 3.93 -8.25
CA THR A 119 7.26 3.09 -9.46
C THR A 119 6.53 3.76 -10.62
N THR A 120 5.41 4.42 -10.36
CA THR A 120 4.64 5.16 -11.38
C THR A 120 5.42 6.38 -11.87
N LEU A 121 6.04 7.16 -10.98
CA LEU A 121 6.89 8.31 -11.35
C LEU A 121 8.08 7.89 -12.20
N ARG A 122 8.76 6.79 -11.82
CA ARG A 122 9.84 6.22 -12.62
C ARG A 122 9.38 5.83 -14.03
N ALA A 123 8.21 5.21 -14.15
CA ALA A 123 7.63 4.87 -15.44
C ALA A 123 7.26 6.11 -16.27
N HIS A 124 6.96 7.23 -15.61
CA HIS A 124 6.67 8.51 -16.25
C HIS A 124 7.93 9.32 -16.63
N GLY A 125 9.11 8.84 -16.25
CA GLY A 125 10.39 9.53 -16.47
C GLY A 125 10.78 10.51 -15.35
N ASP A 126 9.95 10.68 -14.32
CA ASP A 126 10.27 11.50 -13.15
C ASP A 126 11.10 10.71 -12.13
N LEU A 127 12.39 10.56 -12.45
CA LEU A 127 13.35 9.87 -11.60
C LEU A 127 13.66 10.64 -10.32
N ALA A 128 13.61 11.98 -10.36
CA ALA A 128 13.88 12.84 -9.22
C ALA A 128 12.78 12.68 -8.16
N GLY A 129 11.52 12.78 -8.56
CA GLY A 129 10.38 12.57 -7.67
C GLY A 129 10.35 11.15 -7.09
N ALA A 130 10.63 10.13 -7.91
CA ALA A 130 10.73 8.74 -7.44
C ALA A 130 11.83 8.56 -6.38
N ARG A 131 13.00 9.18 -6.58
CA ARG A 131 14.11 9.15 -5.63
C ARG A 131 13.74 9.81 -4.31
N THR A 132 13.17 11.02 -4.36
CA THR A 132 12.74 11.75 -3.15
C THR A 132 11.74 10.93 -2.34
N LEU A 133 10.78 10.26 -2.98
CA LEU A 133 9.84 9.38 -2.29
C LEU A 133 10.52 8.18 -1.62
N HIS A 134 11.49 7.53 -2.28
CA HIS A 134 12.23 6.44 -1.67
C HIS A 134 13.10 6.90 -0.50
N GLU A 135 13.75 8.05 -0.61
CA GLU A 135 14.52 8.65 0.50
C GLU A 135 13.62 8.96 1.70
N GLN A 136 12.41 9.47 1.47
CA GLN A 136 11.40 9.69 2.52
C GLN A 136 10.99 8.37 3.21
N ALA A 137 10.72 7.32 2.45
CA ALA A 137 10.35 6.01 3.01
C ALA A 137 11.48 5.40 3.84
N LEU A 138 12.73 5.52 3.38
CA LEU A 138 13.90 5.05 4.11
C LEU A 138 14.12 5.86 5.40
N ALA A 139 14.00 7.19 5.31
CA ALA A 139 14.10 8.07 6.47
C ALA A 139 13.04 7.68 7.52
N ALA A 140 11.76 7.58 7.13
CA ALA A 140 10.68 7.17 8.02
C ALA A 140 10.96 5.81 8.69
N GLY A 141 11.46 4.82 7.96
CA GLY A 141 11.83 3.53 8.54
C GLY A 141 13.02 3.57 9.51
N CYS A 142 13.86 4.61 9.47
CA CYS A 142 15.03 4.78 10.33
C CYS A 142 14.71 5.49 11.66
N TRP A 143 13.73 6.40 11.70
CA TRP A 143 13.38 7.14 12.93
C TRP A 143 12.72 6.23 13.99
N GLY A 144 11.86 5.29 13.61
CA GLY A 144 11.22 4.35 14.55
C GLY A 144 12.18 3.36 15.23
N ARG A 145 13.35 3.09 14.66
CA ARG A 145 14.38 2.22 15.28
C ARG A 145 15.39 2.96 16.17
N ASN A 146 15.41 4.29 16.11
CA ASN A 146 16.39 5.15 16.78
C ASN A 146 15.74 6.23 17.65
N THR A 147 14.50 6.02 18.13
CA THR A 147 14.03 6.83 19.26
C THR A 147 14.79 6.37 20.52
N PRO A 148 15.58 7.22 21.17
CA PRO A 148 16.02 6.92 22.53
C PRO A 148 14.72 6.84 23.35
N THR A 149 14.45 5.69 23.96
CA THR A 149 13.41 5.58 24.97
C THR A 149 13.63 6.71 25.98
N PRO A 150 12.58 7.49 26.36
CA PRO A 150 12.73 8.70 27.16
C PRO A 150 13.24 8.48 28.60
N TRP A 151 13.50 7.22 28.97
CA TRP A 151 13.97 6.81 30.29
C TRP A 151 15.41 6.27 30.31
N LEU A 152 16.13 6.30 29.19
CA LEU A 152 17.56 5.98 29.18
C LEU A 152 18.36 7.27 28.93
N PRO A 153 19.19 7.71 29.88
CA PRO A 153 20.06 8.86 29.65
C PRO A 153 20.98 8.51 28.47
N SER A 154 21.08 9.44 27.52
CA SER A 154 21.87 9.28 26.30
C SER A 154 23.32 8.97 26.66
N ILE A 155 23.72 7.71 26.51
CA ILE A 155 25.13 7.32 26.63
C ILE A 155 25.78 7.69 25.29
N PRO A 156 26.72 8.65 25.25
CA PRO A 156 27.45 8.96 24.02
C PRO A 156 28.31 7.76 23.64
N TRP A 157 28.29 7.41 22.36
CA TRP A 157 28.99 6.28 21.76
C TRP A 157 30.50 6.42 22.01
N GLN A 158 31.10 5.50 22.78
CA GLN A 158 32.55 5.47 23.02
C GLN A 158 33.19 4.36 22.17
N PRO A 159 34.14 4.67 21.28
CA PRO A 159 34.67 3.75 20.27
C PRO A 159 35.59 2.63 20.82
N TRP A 160 35.71 2.46 22.13
CA TRP A 160 36.73 1.58 22.75
C TRP A 160 36.17 0.41 23.58
N LEU A 161 34.86 0.16 23.56
CA LEU A 161 34.27 -0.99 24.26
C LEU A 161 34.19 -2.23 23.35
N PRO A 162 34.88 -3.34 23.66
CA PRO A 162 34.80 -4.58 22.88
C PRO A 162 33.49 -5.35 23.17
N PRO A 163 33.05 -6.26 22.28
CA PRO A 163 31.64 -6.69 22.18
C PRO A 163 31.21 -7.82 23.12
N TRP A 164 31.98 -8.17 24.15
CA TRP A 164 31.61 -9.24 25.09
C TRP A 164 31.71 -8.75 26.53
N GLY A 165 30.55 -8.60 27.17
CA GLY A 165 30.46 -8.31 28.59
C GLY A 165 30.82 -9.54 29.41
N MET A 166 31.97 -9.51 30.07
CA MET A 166 32.28 -10.27 31.29
C MET A 166 33.62 -9.83 31.86
N THR A 167 33.60 -9.16 33.02
CA THR A 167 34.57 -9.39 34.10
C THR A 167 33.91 -9.02 35.44
N LEU A 168 34.03 -9.96 36.38
CA LEU A 168 33.55 -9.95 37.77
C LEU A 168 33.99 -8.72 38.58
N PRO A 169 33.30 -8.36 39.68
CA PRO A 169 33.76 -7.30 40.56
C PRO A 169 34.98 -7.76 41.36
N PRO A 170 35.97 -6.90 41.64
CA PRO A 170 36.93 -7.19 42.70
C PRO A 170 36.25 -6.95 44.06
N ALA A 171 36.41 -7.91 44.95
CA ALA A 171 36.08 -7.78 46.35
C ALA A 171 37.01 -6.74 47.00
N ASN A 172 36.43 -5.75 47.68
CA ASN A 172 36.94 -5.20 48.94
C ASN A 172 35.82 -4.48 49.68
#